data_AF-A0A6P0Z4I7-F1
#
_entry.id   AF-A0A6P0Z4I7-F1
#
_cell.length_a   1.000
_cell.length_b   1.000
_cell.length_c   1.000
_cell.angle_alpha   90.00
_cell.angle_beta   90.00
_cell.angle_gamma   90.00
#
_symmetry.space_group_name_H-M   'P 1'
#
loop_
_entity.id
_entity.type
_entity.pdbx_description
1 polymer ?
#
loop_
_entity_poly.entity_id
_entity_poly.type
_entity_poly.pdbx_seq_one_letter_code
_entity_poly.pdbx_strand_id
1 'polypeptide(L)' 'MVKTVAEDSIRVYLSKEKKLRFKSTCVLKDRDMSEVVNELIDQWLEQNETLLQQQQDK' A
#
# COMPACT_ATOMS: atom_id res chain seq x y z
N MET A 1 -9.42 -0.24 24.88
CA MET A 1 -10.09 0.42 23.74
C MET A 1 -9.17 0.29 22.54
N VAL A 2 -9.44 -0.67 21.64
CA VAL A 2 -8.72 -0.76 20.37
C VAL A 2 -9.25 0.37 19.50
N LYS A 3 -8.41 1.35 19.18
CA LYS A 3 -8.74 2.38 18.19
C LYS A 3 -8.75 1.70 16.82
N THR A 4 -9.93 1.47 16.26
CA THR A 4 -10.07 1.10 14.85
C THR A 4 -9.63 2.30 14.03
N VAL A 5 -8.44 2.24 13.43
CA VAL A 5 -8.00 3.23 12.44
C VAL A 5 -8.94 3.08 11.25
N ALA A 6 -9.55 4.17 10.80
CA ALA A 6 -10.37 4.16 9.60
C ALA A 6 -9.46 3.90 8.39
N GLU A 7 -9.70 2.80 7.68
CA GLU A 7 -8.96 2.48 6.46
C GLU A 7 -9.61 3.18 5.26
N ASP A 8 -8.80 3.92 4.49
CA ASP A 8 -9.22 4.55 3.24
C ASP A 8 -8.77 3.72 2.03
N SER A 9 -9.52 3.80 0.93
CA SER A 9 -9.25 3.02 -0.29
C SER A 9 -8.70 3.86 -1.43
N ILE A 10 -7.68 3.36 -2.13
CA ILE A 10 -7.18 3.94 -3.37
C ILE A 10 -7.60 3.10 -4.58
N ARG A 11 -7.93 3.76 -5.70
CA ARG A 11 -8.23 3.08 -6.96
C ARG A 11 -6.99 3.03 -7.85
N VAL A 12 -6.51 1.83 -8.16
CA VAL A 12 -5.32 1.62 -9.00
C VAL A 12 -5.69 0.84 -10.27
N TYR A 13 -5.12 1.26 -11.39
CA TYR A 13 -5.25 0.55 -12.67
C TYR A 13 -4.02 -0.31 -12.93
N LEU A 14 -4.26 -1.59 -13.22
CA LEU A 14 -3.22 -2.59 -13.50
C LEU A 14 -3.58 -3.32 -14.80
N SER A 15 -2.58 -3.75 -15.55
CA SER A 15 -2.81 -4.69 -16.66
C SER A 15 -3.38 -6.01 -16.12
N LYS A 16 -4.18 -6.72 -16.95
CA LYS A 16 -4.79 -8.00 -16.56
C LYS A 16 -3.74 -9.01 -16.10
N GLU A 17 -2.63 -9.10 -16.81
CA GLU A 17 -1.52 -10.00 -16.47
C GLU A 17 -0.93 -9.65 -15.09
N LYS A 18 -0.64 -8.37 -14.84
CA LYS A 18 -0.06 -7.93 -13.57
C LYS A 18 -1.00 -8.22 -12.40
N LYS A 19 -2.30 -7.95 -12.57
CA LYS A 19 -3.33 -8.25 -11.56
C LYS A 19 -3.38 -9.75 -11.24
N LEU A 20 -3.36 -10.60 -12.27
CA LEU A 20 -3.41 -12.06 -12.09
C LEU A 20 -2.17 -12.56 -11.34
N ARG A 21 -0.98 -12.17 -11.79
CA ARG A 21 0.29 -12.54 -11.15
C ARG A 21 0.34 -12.08 -9.70
N PHE A 22 -0.05 -10.83 -9.43
CA PHE A 22 -0.09 -10.29 -8.07
C PHE A 22 -1.00 -11.12 -7.16
N LYS A 23 -2.25 -11.37 -7.58
CA LYS A 23 -3.21 -12.18 -6.82
C LYS A 23 -2.69 -13.59 -6.55
N SER A 24 -2.20 -14.28 -7.58
CA SER A 24 -1.70 -15.64 -7.45
C SER A 24 -0.52 -15.71 -6.48
N THR A 25 0.41 -14.75 -6.54
CA THR A 25 1.55 -14.70 -5.62
C THR A 25 1.11 -14.48 -4.17
N CYS A 26 0.15 -13.59 -3.92
CA CYS A 26 -0.36 -13.36 -2.56
C CYS A 26 -0.97 -14.65 -1.97
N VAL A 27 -1.78 -15.36 -2.76
CA VAL A 27 -2.37 -16.65 -2.37
C VAL A 27 -1.29 -17.70 -2.10
N LEU A 28 -0.31 -17.85 -2.99
CA LEU A 28 0.78 -18.83 -2.82
C LEU A 28 1.66 -18.55 -1.59
N LYS A 29 1.68 -17.30 -1.12
CA LYS A 29 2.47 -16.87 0.04
C LYS A 29 1.64 -16.76 1.32
N ASP A 30 0.34 -17.08 1.26
CA ASP A 30 -0.62 -16.92 2.35
C ASP A 30 -0.61 -15.49 2.94
N ARG A 31 -0.58 -14.48 2.06
CA ARG A 31 -0.58 -13.06 2.45
C ARG A 31 -1.80 -12.32 1.94
N ASP A 32 -2.29 -11.39 2.75
CA ASP A 32 -3.38 -10.49 2.36
C ASP A 32 -2.91 -9.47 1.31
N MET A 33 -3.81 -9.13 0.38
CA MET A 33 -3.47 -8.21 -0.71
C MET A 33 -3.24 -6.78 -0.20
N SER A 34 -4.03 -6.32 0.77
CA SER A 34 -3.88 -4.99 1.35
C SER A 34 -2.59 -4.93 2.14
N GLU A 35 -2.24 -5.96 2.90
CA GLU A 35 -0.94 -6.05 3.60
C GLU A 35 0.24 -5.88 2.64
N VAL A 36 0.27 -6.66 1.55
CA VAL A 36 1.36 -6.57 0.55
C VAL A 36 1.38 -5.21 -0.16
N VAL A 37 0.21 -4.64 -0.47
CA VAL A 37 0.15 -3.32 -1.12
C VAL A 37 0.66 -2.22 -0.18
N ASN A 38 0.28 -2.24 1.10
CA ASN A 38 0.76 -1.26 2.07
C ASN A 38 2.28 -1.34 2.22
N GLU A 39 2.86 -2.53 2.35
CA GLU A 39 4.32 -2.68 2.40
C GLU A 39 5.04 -2.11 1.17
N LEU A 40 4.48 -2.35 -0.02
CA LEU A 40 5.04 -1.81 -1.26
C LEU A 40 4.90 -0.28 -1.34
N ILE A 41 3.82 0.28 -0.80
CA ILE A 41 3.62 1.73 -0.69
C ILE A 41 4.60 2.32 0.31
N ASP A 42 4.76 1.72 1.49
CA ASP A 42 5.70 2.16 2.52
C ASP A 42 7.12 2.19 1.96
N GLN A 43 7.57 1.11 1.31
CA GLN A 43 8.89 1.05 0.67
C GLN A 43 9.05 2.13 -0.41
N TRP A 44 7.99 2.41 -1.18
CA TRP A 44 8.01 3.47 -2.18
C TRP A 44 8.14 4.85 -1.52
N LEU A 45 7.40 5.11 -0.44
CA LEU A 45 7.46 6.37 0.30
C LEU A 45 8.82 6.55 0.97
N GLU A 46 9.38 5.53 1.62
CA GLU A 46 10.71 5.60 2.24
C GLU A 46 11.81 6.00 1.24
N GLN A 47 11.67 5.61 -0.03
CA GLN A 47 12.63 5.91 -1.08
C GLN A 47 12.40 7.25 -1.79
N ASN A 48 11.15 7.71 -1.88
CA ASN A 48 10.75 8.78 -2.79
C ASN A 48 10.10 9.97 -2.07
N GLU A 49 9.70 9.82 -0.82
CA GLU A 49 9.29 10.95 0.02
C GLU A 49 10.54 11.78 0.29
N THR A 50 10.78 12.76 -0.58
CA THR A 50 11.55 13.92 -0.17
C THR A 50 10.80 14.48 1.02
N LEU A 51 11.43 14.48 2.20
CA LEU A 51 10.92 15.16 3.38
C LEU A 51 10.64 16.61 2.98
N LEU A 52 9.43 16.90 2.51
CA LEU A 52 8.90 18.25 2.46
C LEU A 52 8.67 18.57 3.94
N GLN A 53 9.74 19.08 4.54
CA GLN A 53 9.81 19.61 5.88
C GLN A 53 8.48 20.32 6.20
N GLN A 54 7.70 19.71 7.10
CA GLN A 54 7.00 20.41 8.19
C GLN A 54 6.50 21.82 7.83
N GLN A 55 5.57 21.95 6.89
CA GLN A 55 4.81 23.19 6.68
C GLN A 55 3.34 22.89 6.34
N GLN A 56 2.63 22.28 7.29
CA GLN A 56 1.22 22.59 7.56
C GLN A 56 1.13 22.76 9.08
N ASP A 57 1.59 23.90 9.57
CA ASP A 57 0.78 25.05 9.97
C ASP A 57 0.11 24.82 11.35
N LYS A 58 0.80 25.42 12.33
CA LYS A 58 0.38 26.00 13.60
C LYS A 58 -1.08 25.86 14.05
#